data_AF-A0ABD0SJ40-F1
#
_entry.id   AF-A0ABD0SJ40-F1
#
_cell.length_a   1.000
_cell.length_b   1.000
_cell.length_c   1.000
_cell.angle_alpha   90.00
_cell.angle_beta   90.00
_cell.angle_gamma   90.00
#
_symmetry.space_group_name_H-M   'P 1'
#
loop_
_entity.id
_entity.type
_entity.pdbx_description
1 polymer ?
#
loop_
_entity_poly.entity_id
_entity_poly.type
_entity_poly.pdbx_seq_one_letter_code
_entity_poly.pdbx_strand_id
1 'polypeptide(L)'
;MESSGWKRTECPPGPLQELRMYCSTGRGVCPLYDTAGFVAGLQLALPVDDFESLAIKPEKKFVKWLAPAVEGDPAKEYWTLTQFYVSQDSLKAGSGPSVENGATLQDGGVWVTGLNGKLLKIPTSEAELNTTAFKKQNCVPNMGTHYYYNMTEQMKCEDLLPWFALTTNGELLGTGFIMFGKLATQKPRHWFEIPPTRAEVAEITIPYAPKCFEEWGASYGIISLHIYYIDDPWNIRCKNGDSIKPAPVIERLMLNGYRYANQVADEVKRLFSG
;
A
#
# COMPACT_ATOMS: atom_id res chain seq x y z
N MET A 1 -18.10 -13.17 -1.79
CA MET A 1 -17.78 -11.73 -1.72
C MET A 1 -19.01 -10.88 -1.45
N GLU A 2 -20.03 -10.94 -2.30
CA GLU A 2 -21.27 -10.16 -2.11
C GLU A 2 -22.01 -10.52 -0.82
N SER A 3 -22.01 -11.81 -0.46
CA SER A 3 -22.52 -12.31 0.84
C SER A 3 -21.75 -11.81 2.07
N SER A 4 -20.58 -11.18 1.88
CA SER A 4 -19.72 -10.67 2.95
C SER A 4 -19.69 -9.14 3.01
N GLY A 5 -20.67 -8.48 2.38
CA GLY A 5 -20.81 -7.01 2.38
C GLY A 5 -19.96 -6.28 1.33
N TRP A 6 -19.34 -6.98 0.39
CA TRP A 6 -18.59 -6.38 -0.71
C TRP A 6 -19.49 -6.22 -1.94
N LYS A 7 -19.69 -4.99 -2.41
CA LYS A 7 -20.60 -4.69 -3.53
C LYS A 7 -19.82 -4.34 -4.79
N ARG A 8 -20.30 -4.86 -5.92
CA ARG A 8 -19.78 -4.47 -7.24
C ARG A 8 -19.92 -2.96 -7.41
N THR A 9 -18.82 -2.32 -7.81
CA THR A 9 -18.71 -0.87 -7.91
C THR A 9 -18.01 -0.50 -9.21
N GLU A 10 -18.44 0.59 -9.84
CA GLU A 10 -17.78 1.13 -11.03
C GLU A 10 -16.37 1.62 -10.69
N CYS A 11 -15.38 1.27 -11.53
CA CYS A 11 -14.00 1.69 -11.37
C CYS A 11 -13.83 3.21 -11.57
N PRO A 12 -12.85 3.86 -10.92
CA PRO A 12 -12.44 5.20 -11.29
C PRO A 12 -11.83 5.19 -12.70
N PRO A 13 -11.80 6.34 -13.39
CA PRO A 13 -11.18 6.44 -14.70
C PRO A 13 -9.68 6.07 -14.62
N GLY A 14 -9.21 5.27 -15.55
CA GLY A 14 -7.84 4.78 -15.55
C GLY A 14 -7.62 3.55 -16.44
N PRO A 15 -6.45 2.92 -16.36
CA PRO A 15 -6.18 1.69 -17.10
C PRO A 15 -7.04 0.52 -16.58
N LEU A 16 -7.22 -0.50 -17.42
CA LEU A 16 -7.86 -1.78 -17.07
C LEU A 16 -9.31 -1.66 -16.57
N GLN A 17 -10.13 -0.85 -17.24
CA GLN A 17 -11.55 -0.62 -16.92
C GLN A 17 -12.42 -1.88 -17.07
N GLU A 18 -11.93 -2.90 -17.78
CA GLU A 18 -12.59 -4.20 -17.92
C GLU A 18 -12.63 -5.01 -16.61
N LEU A 19 -11.79 -4.65 -15.62
CA LEU A 19 -11.77 -5.30 -14.33
C LEU A 19 -13.02 -4.99 -13.49
N ARG A 20 -13.47 -5.98 -12.73
CA ARG A 20 -14.63 -5.88 -11.84
C ARG A 20 -14.15 -5.49 -10.44
N MET A 21 -14.45 -4.27 -10.03
CA MET A 21 -14.12 -3.80 -8.68
C MET A 21 -15.24 -4.11 -7.68
N TYR A 22 -14.85 -4.57 -6.50
CA TYR A 22 -15.75 -4.80 -5.38
C TYR A 22 -15.29 -3.97 -4.20
N CYS A 23 -16.20 -3.25 -3.55
CA CYS A 23 -15.89 -2.40 -2.40
C CYS A 23 -16.74 -2.79 -1.20
N SER A 24 -16.15 -2.72 -0.01
CA SER A 24 -16.91 -2.70 1.24
C SER A 24 -17.36 -1.28 1.59
N THR A 25 -18.21 -1.14 2.60
CA THR A 25 -18.64 0.16 3.15
C THR A 25 -17.45 1.06 3.47
N GLY A 26 -17.56 2.34 3.09
CA GLY A 26 -16.47 3.32 3.20
C GLY A 26 -15.43 3.26 2.07
N ARG A 27 -15.37 2.16 1.30
CA ARG A 27 -14.59 2.01 0.05
C ARG A 27 -13.08 2.20 0.15
N GLY A 28 -12.51 2.19 1.37
CA GLY A 28 -11.08 2.48 1.59
C GLY A 28 -10.13 1.54 0.85
N VAL A 29 -10.53 0.28 0.71
CA VAL A 29 -9.84 -0.75 -0.07
C VAL A 29 -10.87 -1.47 -0.93
N CYS A 30 -10.60 -1.62 -2.22
CA CYS A 30 -11.46 -2.30 -3.18
C CYS A 30 -10.65 -3.25 -4.09
N PRO A 31 -10.74 -4.57 -3.93
CA PRO A 31 -10.10 -5.51 -4.84
C PRO A 31 -10.74 -5.47 -6.24
N LEU A 32 -9.90 -5.67 -7.24
CA LEU A 32 -10.28 -5.79 -8.64
C LEU A 32 -10.13 -7.24 -9.08
N TYR A 33 -11.10 -7.71 -9.85
CA TYR A 33 -11.15 -9.07 -10.36
C TYR A 33 -11.22 -9.09 -11.88
N ASP A 34 -10.55 -10.05 -12.48
CA ASP A 34 -10.74 -10.34 -13.90
C ASP A 34 -12.10 -11.02 -14.17
N THR A 35 -12.36 -11.35 -15.43
CA THR A 35 -13.61 -12.01 -15.83
C THR A 35 -13.74 -13.44 -15.32
N ALA A 36 -12.61 -14.10 -15.01
CA ALA A 36 -12.54 -15.46 -14.49
C ALA A 36 -12.67 -15.52 -12.95
N GLY A 37 -12.64 -14.37 -12.27
CA GLY A 37 -12.82 -14.26 -10.83
C GLY A 37 -11.51 -14.30 -10.02
N PHE A 38 -10.36 -14.08 -10.66
CA PHE A 38 -9.08 -13.95 -9.97
C PHE A 38 -8.79 -12.50 -9.61
N VAL A 39 -8.08 -12.30 -8.49
CA VAL A 39 -7.66 -10.97 -8.05
C VAL A 39 -6.62 -10.44 -9.04
N ALA A 40 -6.96 -9.34 -9.70
CA ALA A 40 -6.13 -8.70 -10.73
C ALA A 40 -5.61 -7.32 -10.28
N GLY A 41 -6.02 -6.84 -9.10
CA GLY A 41 -5.51 -5.59 -8.54
C GLY A 41 -6.16 -5.21 -7.23
N LEU A 42 -5.73 -4.07 -6.71
CA LEU A 42 -6.26 -3.46 -5.49
C LEU A 42 -6.29 -1.94 -5.65
N GLN A 43 -7.44 -1.35 -5.39
CA GLN A 43 -7.61 0.09 -5.33
C GLN A 43 -7.68 0.55 -3.88
N LEU A 44 -7.00 1.65 -3.61
CA LEU A 44 -7.08 2.41 -2.38
C LEU A 44 -7.92 3.67 -2.65
N ALA A 45 -8.77 4.04 -1.69
CA ALA A 45 -9.58 5.24 -1.77
C ALA A 45 -9.52 6.02 -0.45
N LEU A 46 -9.21 7.31 -0.55
CA LEU A 46 -9.24 8.26 0.56
C LEU A 46 -10.41 9.22 0.33
N PRO A 47 -11.40 9.32 1.22
CA PRO A 47 -12.51 10.24 1.02
C PRO A 47 -11.99 11.68 0.98
N VAL A 48 -12.44 12.47 0.00
CA VAL A 48 -11.94 13.84 -0.22
C VAL A 48 -12.16 14.72 1.02
N ASP A 49 -13.32 14.60 1.65
CA ASP A 49 -13.68 15.41 2.83
C ASP A 49 -12.94 14.98 4.12
N ASP A 50 -12.36 13.78 4.14
CA ASP A 50 -11.72 13.19 5.32
C ASP A 50 -10.19 13.19 5.23
N PHE A 51 -9.64 13.41 4.03
CA PHE A 51 -8.19 13.43 3.77
C PHE A 51 -7.66 14.84 3.60
N GLU A 52 -6.84 15.26 4.55
CA GLU A 52 -6.19 16.57 4.55
C GLU A 52 -4.69 16.43 4.33
N SER A 53 -4.15 17.14 3.34
CA SER A 53 -2.71 17.27 3.18
C SER A 53 -2.34 18.70 2.81
N LEU A 54 -1.50 19.33 3.63
CA LEU A 54 -0.88 20.62 3.34
C LEU A 54 0.50 20.45 2.67
N ALA A 55 1.02 19.22 2.68
CA ALA A 55 2.34 18.86 2.15
C ALA A 55 2.32 18.62 0.64
N ILE A 56 1.25 17.98 0.17
CA ILE A 56 1.11 17.57 -1.22
C ILE A 56 -0.22 18.03 -1.78
N LYS A 57 -0.23 18.25 -3.09
CA LYS A 57 -1.43 18.49 -3.88
C LYS A 57 -2.02 17.14 -4.30
N PRO A 58 -3.15 16.66 -3.73
CA PRO A 58 -3.65 15.32 -4.01
C PRO A 58 -3.93 15.08 -5.49
N GLU A 59 -4.38 16.08 -6.24
CA GLU A 59 -4.64 15.99 -7.67
C GLU A 59 -3.40 15.66 -8.53
N LYS A 60 -2.19 15.84 -7.98
CA LYS A 60 -0.94 15.44 -8.63
C LYS A 60 -0.54 13.99 -8.35
N LYS A 61 -1.16 13.35 -7.37
CA LYS A 61 -0.77 12.05 -6.83
C LYS A 61 -1.86 11.00 -6.97
N PHE A 62 -3.12 11.43 -7.04
CA PHE A 62 -4.30 10.58 -7.01
C PHE A 62 -5.23 10.90 -8.18
N VAL A 63 -6.05 9.92 -8.54
CA VAL A 63 -7.20 10.12 -9.43
C VAL A 63 -8.41 10.51 -8.60
N LYS A 64 -9.05 11.62 -8.93
CA LYS A 64 -10.33 11.99 -8.31
C LYS A 64 -11.45 11.13 -8.88
N TRP A 65 -12.26 10.54 -8.00
CA TRP A 65 -13.35 9.65 -8.37
C TRP A 65 -14.62 10.01 -7.63
N LEU A 66 -15.70 10.25 -8.36
CA LEU A 66 -17.04 10.34 -7.79
C LEU A 66 -17.64 8.93 -7.77
N ALA A 67 -17.57 8.28 -6.61
CA ALA A 67 -18.17 6.96 -6.44
C ALA A 67 -19.70 7.09 -6.47
N PRO A 68 -20.43 6.31 -7.29
CA PRO A 68 -21.88 6.35 -7.30
C PRO A 68 -22.44 5.86 -5.96
N ALA A 69 -23.65 6.31 -5.65
CA ALA A 69 -24.39 5.80 -4.52
C ALA A 69 -24.68 4.31 -4.74
N VAL A 70 -24.43 3.50 -3.71
CA VAL A 70 -24.87 2.10 -3.63
C VAL A 70 -25.69 1.96 -2.37
N GLU A 71 -26.62 1.03 -2.32
CA GLU A 71 -27.50 0.86 -1.17
C GLU A 71 -26.73 0.85 0.17
N GLY A 72 -27.00 1.84 1.03
CA GLY A 72 -26.34 2.05 2.32
C GLY A 72 -25.12 3.00 2.32
N ASP A 73 -24.60 3.37 1.14
CA ASP A 73 -23.45 4.28 0.98
C ASP A 73 -23.78 5.39 -0.05
N PRO A 74 -23.85 6.67 0.37
CA PRO A 74 -24.16 7.77 -0.55
C PRO A 74 -23.05 7.97 -1.59
N ALA A 75 -23.38 8.66 -2.68
CA ALA A 75 -22.37 9.12 -3.61
C ALA A 75 -21.37 10.03 -2.88
N LYS A 76 -20.08 9.78 -3.07
CA LYS A 76 -19.01 10.50 -2.37
C LYS A 76 -17.75 10.57 -3.24
N GLU A 77 -17.00 11.65 -3.09
CA GLU A 77 -15.74 11.83 -3.80
C GLU A 77 -14.57 11.19 -3.04
N TYR A 78 -13.66 10.58 -3.80
CA TYR A 78 -12.46 9.93 -3.29
C TYR A 78 -11.22 10.31 -4.11
N TRP A 79 -10.08 10.40 -3.42
CA TRP A 79 -8.76 10.32 -4.01
C TRP A 79 -8.36 8.85 -4.10
N THR A 80 -8.07 8.38 -5.32
CA THR A 80 -7.81 6.96 -5.58
C THR A 80 -6.45 6.70 -6.17
N LEU A 81 -5.92 5.53 -5.85
CA LEU A 81 -4.70 4.96 -6.41
C LEU A 81 -4.91 3.46 -6.57
N THR A 82 -4.47 2.91 -7.70
CA THR A 82 -4.67 1.50 -8.02
C THR A 82 -3.34 0.84 -8.33
N GLN A 83 -3.16 -0.37 -7.79
CA GLN A 83 -2.12 -1.29 -8.21
C GLN A 83 -2.75 -2.50 -8.92
N PHE A 84 -2.08 -3.02 -9.93
CA PHE A 84 -2.52 -4.15 -10.72
C PHE A 84 -1.53 -5.30 -10.60
N TYR A 85 -2.05 -6.52 -10.57
CA TYR A 85 -1.27 -7.76 -10.44
C TYR A 85 -1.11 -8.49 -11.77
N VAL A 86 -1.56 -7.86 -12.85
CA VAL A 86 -1.48 -8.35 -14.22
C VAL A 86 -1.19 -7.17 -15.14
N SER A 87 -0.40 -7.39 -16.19
CA SER A 87 -0.15 -6.38 -17.20
C SER A 87 -1.37 -6.16 -18.10
N GLN A 88 -1.42 -5.02 -18.78
CA GLN A 88 -2.48 -4.74 -19.74
C GLN A 88 -2.49 -5.71 -20.93
N ASP A 89 -1.31 -6.16 -21.37
CA ASP A 89 -1.19 -7.06 -22.50
C ASP A 89 -1.62 -8.47 -22.14
N SER A 90 -1.22 -8.96 -20.95
CA SER A 90 -1.65 -10.27 -20.47
C SER A 90 -3.15 -10.32 -20.19
N LEU A 91 -3.74 -9.27 -19.62
CA LEU A 91 -5.19 -9.19 -19.44
C LEU A 91 -5.94 -9.24 -20.78
N LYS A 92 -5.49 -8.50 -21.79
CA LYS A 92 -6.08 -8.52 -23.15
C LYS A 92 -5.94 -9.88 -23.84
N ALA A 93 -4.85 -10.58 -23.58
CA ALA A 93 -4.61 -11.92 -24.10
C ALA A 93 -5.44 -13.01 -23.38
N GLY A 94 -6.27 -12.65 -22.40
CA GLY A 94 -6.98 -13.61 -21.54
C GLY A 94 -6.04 -14.40 -20.63
N SER A 95 -4.81 -13.92 -20.46
CA SER A 95 -3.75 -14.54 -19.66
C SER A 95 -3.72 -13.85 -18.29
N GLY A 96 -4.62 -14.28 -17.41
CA GLY A 96 -4.66 -13.85 -16.01
C GLY A 96 -4.13 -14.93 -15.05
N PRO A 97 -4.17 -14.68 -13.73
CA PRO A 97 -4.03 -15.76 -12.76
C PRO A 97 -5.02 -16.89 -13.08
N SER A 98 -4.59 -18.13 -12.89
CA SER A 98 -5.41 -19.31 -13.10
C SER A 98 -5.36 -20.20 -11.87
N VAL A 99 -6.35 -21.11 -11.71
CA VAL A 99 -6.32 -22.10 -10.62
C VAL A 99 -5.06 -22.97 -10.72
N GLU A 100 -4.58 -23.20 -11.96
CA GLU A 100 -3.44 -24.05 -12.25
C GLU A 100 -2.10 -23.37 -11.94
N ASN A 101 -1.98 -22.05 -12.14
CA ASN A 101 -0.76 -21.32 -11.82
C ASN A 101 -0.74 -20.81 -10.37
N GLY A 102 -1.90 -20.61 -9.73
CA GLY A 102 -2.08 -20.24 -8.32
C GLY A 102 -1.45 -18.93 -7.87
N ALA A 103 -0.73 -18.23 -8.75
CA ALA A 103 0.08 -17.08 -8.40
C ALA A 103 -0.76 -15.80 -8.42
N THR A 104 -0.77 -15.05 -7.32
CA THR A 104 -1.45 -13.74 -7.27
C THR A 104 -0.82 -12.73 -8.21
N LEU A 105 0.51 -12.79 -8.39
CA LEU A 105 1.26 -11.86 -9.26
C LEU A 105 1.56 -12.52 -10.60
N GLN A 106 1.13 -11.88 -11.68
CA GLN A 106 1.40 -12.27 -13.06
C GLN A 106 2.50 -11.38 -13.67
N ASP A 107 3.08 -11.82 -14.79
CA ASP A 107 4.10 -11.10 -15.58
C ASP A 107 5.30 -10.56 -14.76
N GLY A 108 5.62 -11.23 -13.65
CA GLY A 108 6.77 -10.93 -12.81
C GLY A 108 6.73 -9.55 -12.16
N GLY A 109 5.55 -9.00 -11.84
CA GLY A 109 5.50 -7.71 -11.15
C GLY A 109 4.14 -7.28 -10.61
N VAL A 110 4.14 -6.05 -10.11
CA VAL A 110 2.96 -5.24 -9.75
C VAL A 110 3.05 -3.95 -10.55
N TRP A 111 1.96 -3.52 -11.19
CA TRP A 111 1.92 -2.27 -11.95
C TRP A 111 1.21 -1.19 -11.13
N VAL A 112 1.90 -0.08 -10.91
CA VAL A 112 1.36 1.07 -10.16
C VAL A 112 1.42 2.32 -11.03
N THR A 113 0.57 3.31 -10.74
CA THR A 113 0.66 4.60 -11.44
C THR A 113 1.91 5.35 -10.99
N GLY A 114 2.83 5.61 -11.92
CA GLY A 114 4.03 6.41 -11.70
C GLY A 114 3.74 7.92 -11.69
N LEU A 115 4.75 8.73 -11.33
CA LEU A 115 4.63 10.20 -11.25
C LEU A 115 4.27 10.88 -12.58
N ASN A 116 4.50 10.20 -13.71
CA ASN A 116 4.16 10.67 -15.05
C ASN A 116 2.77 10.20 -15.53
N GLY A 117 1.98 9.56 -14.66
CA GLY A 117 0.67 8.99 -14.98
C GLY A 117 0.71 7.69 -15.77
N LYS A 118 1.89 7.17 -16.12
CA LYS A 118 2.04 5.86 -16.79
C LYS A 118 2.22 4.75 -15.76
N LEU A 119 1.86 3.52 -16.14
CA LEU A 119 2.13 2.35 -15.29
C LEU A 119 3.64 2.11 -15.17
N LEU A 120 4.08 1.93 -13.94
CA LEU A 120 5.43 1.59 -13.51
C LEU A 120 5.39 0.16 -12.94
N LYS A 121 6.28 -0.71 -13.42
CA LYS A 121 6.43 -2.06 -12.87
C LYS A 121 7.28 -2.02 -11.60
N ILE A 122 6.79 -2.66 -10.55
CA ILE A 122 7.54 -3.12 -9.38
C ILE A 122 7.84 -4.61 -9.61
N PRO A 123 9.09 -4.99 -9.89
CA PRO A 123 9.46 -6.38 -10.14
C PRO A 123 9.23 -7.31 -8.94
N THR A 124 9.01 -8.60 -9.22
CA THR A 124 8.89 -9.63 -8.19
C THR A 124 10.21 -10.05 -7.56
N SER A 125 11.36 -9.81 -8.19
CA SER A 125 12.66 -10.14 -7.61
C SER A 125 13.42 -8.89 -7.16
N GLU A 126 14.11 -8.99 -6.03
CA GLU A 126 14.99 -7.93 -5.51
C GLU A 126 16.16 -7.66 -6.48
N ALA A 127 16.63 -8.70 -7.19
CA ALA A 127 17.66 -8.55 -8.22
C ALA A 127 17.21 -7.63 -9.35
N GLU A 128 16.00 -7.81 -9.89
CA GLU A 128 15.44 -6.91 -10.91
C GLU A 128 15.11 -5.54 -10.31
N LEU A 129 14.54 -5.49 -9.09
CA LEU A 129 14.22 -4.25 -8.39
C LEU A 129 15.46 -3.34 -8.24
N ASN A 130 16.62 -3.91 -7.95
CA ASN A 130 17.90 -3.19 -7.84
C ASN A 130 18.41 -2.59 -9.15
N THR A 131 17.87 -3.00 -10.30
CA THR A 131 18.15 -2.37 -11.60
C THR A 131 17.23 -1.18 -11.90
N THR A 132 16.23 -0.93 -11.06
CA THR A 132 15.25 0.14 -11.22
C THR A 132 15.60 1.38 -10.39
N ALA A 133 14.71 2.38 -10.40
CA ALA A 133 14.83 3.57 -9.55
C ALA A 133 14.42 3.32 -8.08
N PHE A 134 13.83 2.17 -7.73
CA PHE A 134 13.54 1.84 -6.35
C PHE A 134 14.83 1.66 -5.54
N LYS A 135 14.97 2.39 -4.44
CA LYS A 135 16.16 2.41 -3.60
C LYS A 135 15.89 1.70 -2.28
N LYS A 136 16.78 0.75 -1.95
CA LYS A 136 16.77 0.00 -0.70
C LYS A 136 16.86 0.94 0.50
N GLN A 137 16.03 0.67 1.51
CA GLN A 137 16.03 1.35 2.80
C GLN A 137 16.24 0.32 3.91
N ASN A 138 15.49 0.41 5.01
CA ASN A 138 15.62 -0.52 6.12
C ASN A 138 14.65 -1.70 6.02
N CYS A 139 15.11 -2.83 6.54
CA CYS A 139 14.23 -3.93 6.88
C CYS A 139 13.66 -3.71 8.29
N VAL A 140 12.35 -3.80 8.39
CA VAL A 140 11.64 -3.80 9.67
C VAL A 140 11.04 -5.18 9.91
N PRO A 141 11.30 -5.82 11.07
CA PRO A 141 10.70 -7.12 11.37
C PRO A 141 9.17 -7.05 11.23
N ASN A 142 8.56 -8.14 10.78
CA ASN A 142 7.12 -8.23 10.52
C ASN A 142 6.61 -7.28 9.41
N MET A 143 7.50 -6.64 8.64
CA MET A 143 7.17 -5.80 7.48
C MET A 143 7.99 -6.18 6.25
N GLY A 144 9.30 -6.39 6.41
CA GLY A 144 10.23 -6.68 5.33
C GLY A 144 11.15 -5.50 5.01
N THR A 145 11.95 -5.68 3.95
CA THR A 145 12.89 -4.69 3.44
C THR A 145 12.16 -3.69 2.57
N HIS A 146 12.19 -2.41 2.97
CA HIS A 146 11.50 -1.37 2.22
C HIS A 146 12.34 -0.85 1.07
N TYR A 147 11.66 -0.57 -0.05
CA TYR A 147 12.23 0.02 -1.25
C TYR A 147 11.34 1.15 -1.75
N TYR A 148 11.89 2.37 -1.83
CA TYR A 148 11.13 3.57 -2.22
C TYR A 148 11.68 4.15 -3.53
N TYR A 149 10.78 4.62 -4.39
CA TYR A 149 11.16 5.15 -5.70
C TYR A 149 12.00 6.42 -5.57
N ASN A 150 13.22 6.37 -6.11
CA ASN A 150 14.19 7.47 -6.12
C ASN A 150 14.50 8.09 -4.74
N MET A 151 14.32 7.33 -3.66
CA MET A 151 14.48 7.82 -2.30
C MET A 151 15.95 8.02 -1.95
N THR A 152 16.34 9.28 -1.83
CA THR A 152 17.66 9.73 -1.39
C THR A 152 17.53 10.98 -0.53
N GLU A 153 18.59 11.33 0.21
CA GLU A 153 18.60 12.53 1.06
C GLU A 153 18.41 13.84 0.27
N GLN A 154 18.61 13.81 -1.05
CA GLN A 154 18.48 14.97 -1.95
C GLN A 154 17.14 15.00 -2.70
N MET A 155 16.31 13.96 -2.55
CA MET A 155 14.98 13.92 -3.14
C MET A 155 14.12 15.07 -2.62
N LYS A 156 13.26 15.64 -3.47
CA LYS A 156 12.24 16.58 -3.02
C LYS A 156 11.05 15.80 -2.48
N CYS A 157 10.52 16.16 -1.31
CA CYS A 157 9.38 15.45 -0.72
C CYS A 157 8.12 15.51 -1.59
N GLU A 158 7.97 16.56 -2.40
CA GLU A 158 6.92 16.70 -3.41
C GLU A 158 6.97 15.60 -4.47
N ASP A 159 8.13 15.00 -4.72
CA ASP A 159 8.36 13.96 -5.71
C ASP A 159 8.09 12.56 -5.15
N LEU A 160 7.60 12.45 -3.91
CA LEU A 160 7.26 11.16 -3.29
C LEU A 160 6.27 10.39 -4.18
N LEU A 161 6.71 9.22 -4.66
CA LEU A 161 5.81 8.23 -5.24
C LEU A 161 5.12 7.52 -4.06
N PRO A 162 3.78 7.49 -4.00
CA PRO A 162 3.09 6.90 -2.85
C PRO A 162 3.33 5.40 -2.67
N TRP A 163 3.77 4.71 -3.72
CA TRP A 163 4.00 3.26 -3.72
C TRP A 163 5.43 2.90 -3.36
N PHE A 164 5.58 1.93 -2.47
CA PHE A 164 6.85 1.30 -2.11
C PHE A 164 6.76 -0.23 -2.22
N ALA A 165 7.92 -0.87 -2.37
CA ALA A 165 8.04 -2.31 -2.45
C ALA A 165 8.58 -2.89 -1.13
N LEU A 166 8.19 -4.14 -0.85
CA LEU A 166 8.65 -4.91 0.31
C LEU A 166 9.27 -6.22 -0.18
N THR A 167 10.51 -6.48 0.22
CA THR A 167 11.19 -7.74 -0.10
C THR A 167 11.60 -8.52 1.13
N THR A 168 11.74 -9.84 0.95
CA THR A 168 12.38 -10.75 1.90
C THR A 168 13.02 -11.87 1.13
N ASN A 169 14.22 -12.28 1.55
CA ASN A 169 14.96 -13.38 0.89
C ASN A 169 15.12 -13.21 -0.63
N GLY A 170 15.22 -11.97 -1.13
CA GLY A 170 15.37 -11.71 -2.56
C GLY A 170 14.08 -11.65 -3.38
N GLU A 171 12.91 -11.85 -2.77
CA GLU A 171 11.61 -11.87 -3.47
C GLU A 171 10.68 -10.77 -2.92
N LEU A 172 9.80 -10.27 -3.77
CA LEU A 172 8.73 -9.34 -3.45
C LEU A 172 7.65 -10.08 -2.66
N LEU A 173 7.44 -9.65 -1.41
CA LEU A 173 6.40 -10.22 -0.54
C LEU A 173 5.16 -9.34 -0.45
N GLY A 174 5.29 -8.08 -0.90
CA GLY A 174 4.23 -7.09 -0.75
C GLY A 174 4.62 -5.75 -1.35
N THR A 175 3.63 -4.87 -1.36
CA THR A 175 3.80 -3.44 -1.62
C THR A 175 3.26 -2.67 -0.44
N GLY A 176 3.50 -1.38 -0.43
CA GLY A 176 2.74 -0.51 0.45
C GLY A 176 2.52 0.86 -0.14
N PHE A 177 1.61 1.56 0.53
CA PHE A 177 1.26 2.93 0.27
C PHE A 177 1.75 3.80 1.43
N ILE A 178 2.33 4.95 1.13
CA ILE A 178 2.64 5.99 2.11
C ILE A 178 2.29 7.36 1.54
N MET A 179 1.69 8.22 2.36
CA MET A 179 1.49 9.62 2.00
C MET A 179 1.49 10.55 3.20
N PHE A 180 1.93 11.79 2.99
CA PHE A 180 1.76 12.86 3.97
C PHE A 180 0.31 13.34 4.00
N GLY A 181 -0.25 13.36 5.20
CA GLY A 181 -1.60 13.84 5.45
C GLY A 181 -2.23 13.22 6.69
N LYS A 182 -3.44 13.70 6.99
CA LYS A 182 -4.30 13.18 8.04
C LYS A 182 -5.53 12.59 7.40
N LEU A 183 -6.02 11.52 8.01
CA LEU A 183 -7.27 10.89 7.64
C LEU A 183 -8.14 10.85 8.90
N ALA A 184 -9.38 11.30 8.79
CA ALA A 184 -10.34 11.20 9.88
C ALA A 184 -10.51 9.72 10.33
N THR A 185 -11.01 9.52 11.55
CA THR A 185 -11.24 8.19 12.13
C THR A 185 -12.06 7.31 11.19
N GLN A 186 -11.42 6.27 10.64
CA GLN A 186 -12.01 5.38 9.65
C GLN A 186 -13.06 4.48 10.29
N LYS A 187 -14.33 4.61 9.87
CA LYS A 187 -15.42 3.73 10.30
C LYS A 187 -16.07 3.06 9.08
N PRO A 188 -16.53 1.80 9.17
CA PRO A 188 -16.45 0.92 10.34
C PRO A 188 -15.08 0.21 10.50
N ARG A 189 -14.20 0.28 9.49
CA ARG A 189 -12.89 -0.39 9.50
C ARG A 189 -11.75 0.58 9.30
N HIS A 190 -10.71 0.40 10.12
CA HIS A 190 -9.43 1.08 9.99
C HIS A 190 -8.53 0.28 9.05
N TRP A 191 -8.45 0.73 7.80
CA TRP A 191 -7.55 0.20 6.78
C TRP A 191 -6.16 0.81 6.89
N PHE A 192 -6.07 2.14 6.92
CA PHE A 192 -4.78 2.83 6.90
C PHE A 192 -4.17 2.93 8.29
N GLU A 193 -2.88 2.63 8.35
CA GLU A 193 -2.02 2.78 9.51
C GLU A 193 -1.73 4.28 9.73
N ILE A 194 -1.78 4.71 10.99
CA ILE A 194 -1.38 6.04 11.43
C ILE A 194 -0.23 5.84 12.41
N PRO A 195 1.03 6.03 11.98
CA PRO A 195 2.17 5.73 12.84
C PRO A 195 2.18 6.61 14.10
N PRO A 196 2.47 6.04 15.29
CA PRO A 196 2.42 6.78 16.56
C PRO A 196 3.54 7.81 16.68
N THR A 197 4.75 7.50 16.19
CA THR A 197 5.92 8.38 16.23
C THR A 197 6.37 8.75 14.83
N ARG A 198 5.72 9.77 14.27
CA ARG A 198 5.84 10.14 12.84
C ARG A 198 7.25 10.57 12.41
N ALA A 199 8.04 11.13 13.34
CA ALA A 199 9.44 11.47 13.10
C ALA A 199 10.34 10.22 13.10
N GLU A 200 10.22 9.37 14.11
CA GLU A 200 11.04 8.15 14.27
C GLU A 200 10.79 7.11 13.18
N VAL A 201 9.58 7.06 12.62
CA VAL A 201 9.25 6.17 11.49
C VAL A 201 10.19 6.42 10.31
N ALA A 202 10.50 7.67 10.00
CA ALA A 202 11.40 8.01 8.89
C ALA A 202 12.81 7.48 9.16
N GLU A 203 13.37 7.72 10.35
CA GLU A 203 14.71 7.23 10.70
C GLU A 203 14.80 5.70 10.69
N ILE A 204 13.78 5.02 11.22
CA ILE A 204 13.84 3.58 11.37
C ILE A 204 13.55 2.85 10.06
N THR A 205 12.61 3.34 9.24
CA THR A 205 12.17 2.65 8.01
C THR A 205 12.83 3.19 6.74
N ILE A 206 13.14 4.48 6.67
CA ILE A 206 13.61 5.22 5.48
C ILE A 206 14.84 6.09 5.83
N PRO A 207 15.97 5.50 6.24
CA PRO A 207 17.11 6.25 6.77
C PRO A 207 17.76 7.22 5.78
N TYR A 208 17.53 7.06 4.47
CA TYR A 208 17.96 7.99 3.43
C TYR A 208 16.82 8.84 2.87
N ALA A 209 15.76 9.06 3.65
CA ALA A 209 14.77 10.06 3.32
C ALA A 209 15.40 11.48 3.36
N PRO A 210 14.93 12.40 2.52
CA PRO A 210 15.31 13.81 2.64
C PRO A 210 14.80 14.39 3.95
N LYS A 211 15.47 15.42 4.49
CA LYS A 211 15.10 16.04 5.78
C LYS A 211 13.64 16.50 5.84
N CYS A 212 13.10 16.99 4.73
CA CYS A 212 11.70 17.39 4.64
C CYS A 212 10.73 16.24 4.96
N PHE A 213 11.14 14.97 4.84
CA PHE A 213 10.26 13.82 5.04
C PHE A 213 9.87 13.70 6.51
N GLU A 214 10.84 13.82 7.40
CA GLU A 214 10.62 13.83 8.85
C GLU A 214 9.80 15.05 9.27
N GLU A 215 10.20 16.24 8.80
CA GLU A 215 9.52 17.51 9.09
C GLU A 215 8.05 17.48 8.66
N TRP A 216 7.78 16.98 7.45
CA TRP A 216 6.44 16.87 6.91
C TRP A 216 5.64 15.77 7.59
N GLY A 217 6.27 14.64 7.92
CA GLY A 217 5.63 13.58 8.68
C GLY A 217 5.16 14.05 10.05
N ALA A 218 5.99 14.81 10.77
CA ALA A 218 5.66 15.40 12.05
C ALA A 218 4.56 16.48 11.92
N SER A 219 4.67 17.37 10.92
CA SER A 219 3.79 18.54 10.79
C SER A 219 2.43 18.22 10.17
N TYR A 220 2.44 17.40 9.13
CA TYR A 220 1.27 17.14 8.28
C TYR A 220 0.65 15.76 8.50
N GLY A 221 1.32 14.87 9.22
CA GLY A 221 0.87 13.51 9.41
C GLY A 221 1.40 12.56 8.34
N ILE A 222 1.31 11.26 8.62
CA ILE A 222 1.57 10.18 7.68
C ILE A 222 0.40 9.21 7.77
N ILE A 223 -0.06 8.78 6.60
CA ILE A 223 -0.92 7.61 6.45
C ILE A 223 -0.17 6.56 5.64
N SER A 224 -0.30 5.30 6.02
CA SER A 224 0.29 4.19 5.28
C SER A 224 -0.62 2.98 5.21
N LEU A 225 -0.32 2.06 4.32
CA LEU A 225 -0.95 0.74 4.26
C LEU A 225 0.06 -0.25 3.69
N HIS A 226 0.34 -1.32 4.43
CA HIS A 226 1.09 -2.45 3.92
C HIS A 226 0.14 -3.49 3.30
N ILE A 227 0.50 -4.02 2.12
CA ILE A 227 -0.29 -4.98 1.35
C ILE A 227 0.59 -6.19 1.08
N TYR A 228 0.26 -7.31 1.70
CA TYR A 228 1.06 -8.54 1.64
C TYR A 228 0.46 -9.55 0.65
N TYR A 229 1.35 -10.26 -0.06
CA TYR A 229 1.03 -11.37 -0.97
C TYR A 229 1.39 -12.74 -0.38
N ILE A 230 1.58 -12.76 0.94
CA ILE A 230 1.93 -13.94 1.73
C ILE A 230 0.94 -14.06 2.90
N ASP A 231 0.76 -15.29 3.40
CA ASP A 231 -0.24 -15.57 4.43
C ASP A 231 0.16 -15.06 5.82
N ASP A 232 1.45 -15.18 6.17
CA ASP A 232 1.95 -14.91 7.53
C ASP A 232 2.99 -13.77 7.60
N PRO A 233 2.64 -12.51 7.26
CA PRO A 233 3.59 -11.39 7.27
C PRO A 233 4.17 -11.07 8.66
N TRP A 234 3.51 -11.49 9.74
CA TRP A 234 4.02 -11.37 11.12
C TRP A 234 5.22 -12.29 11.43
N ASN A 235 5.59 -13.19 10.52
CA ASN A 235 6.75 -14.06 10.68
C ASN A 235 8.01 -13.54 9.96
N ILE A 236 7.94 -12.40 9.27
CA ILE A 236 9.07 -11.82 8.55
C ILE A 236 10.20 -11.46 9.53
N ARG A 237 11.41 -11.93 9.24
CA ARG A 237 12.64 -11.64 10.01
C ARG A 237 13.64 -10.91 9.14
N CYS A 238 14.30 -9.90 9.72
CA CYS A 238 15.39 -9.18 9.07
C CYS A 238 16.74 -9.83 9.42
N LYS A 239 17.58 -10.02 8.40
CA LYS A 239 18.94 -10.54 8.49
C LYS A 239 19.96 -9.41 8.37
N ASN A 240 21.21 -9.74 8.69
CA ASN A 240 22.33 -8.82 8.45
C ASN A 240 22.44 -8.55 6.94
N GLY A 241 22.51 -7.27 6.58
CA GLY A 241 22.54 -6.81 5.18
C GLY A 241 21.17 -6.46 4.58
N ASP A 242 20.07 -6.79 5.26
CA ASP A 242 18.72 -6.42 4.78
C ASP A 242 18.42 -4.93 5.00
N SER A 243 19.06 -4.30 5.99
CA SER A 243 18.92 -2.86 6.28
C SER A 243 20.12 -2.08 5.80
N ILE A 244 19.90 -0.96 5.13
CA ILE A 244 21.00 -0.07 4.69
C ILE A 244 21.66 0.66 5.85
N LYS A 245 20.89 1.05 6.86
CA LYS A 245 21.38 1.69 8.10
C LYS A 245 20.59 1.12 9.28
N PRO A 246 21.01 -0.02 9.85
CA PRO A 246 20.27 -0.68 10.91
C PRO A 246 19.97 0.24 12.09
N ALA A 247 18.68 0.47 12.39
CA ALA A 247 18.28 1.16 13.62
C ALA A 247 18.71 0.37 14.87
N PRO A 248 18.96 1.03 16.02
CA PRO A 248 19.19 0.38 17.30
C PRO A 248 18.12 -0.66 17.67
N VAL A 249 18.54 -1.71 18.39
CA VAL A 249 17.68 -2.86 18.74
C VAL A 249 16.43 -2.43 19.52
N ILE A 250 16.54 -1.44 20.40
CA ILE A 250 15.42 -0.93 21.21
C ILE A 250 14.35 -0.25 20.35
N GLU A 251 14.73 0.58 19.39
CA GLU A 251 13.80 1.25 18.48
C GLU A 251 13.06 0.24 17.58
N ARG A 252 13.79 -0.79 17.10
CA ARG A 252 13.20 -1.92 16.37
C ARG A 252 12.21 -2.71 17.22
N LEU A 253 12.49 -2.90 18.51
CA LEU A 253 11.57 -3.54 19.45
C LEU A 253 10.33 -2.68 19.71
N MET A 254 10.48 -1.35 19.83
CA MET A 254 9.35 -0.45 20.07
C MET A 254 8.37 -0.43 18.90
N LEU A 255 8.84 -0.32 17.65
CA LEU A 255 7.97 -0.42 16.46
C LEU A 255 7.16 -1.72 16.42
N ASN A 256 7.76 -2.83 16.84
CA ASN A 256 7.11 -4.14 16.86
C ASN A 256 6.17 -4.31 18.06
N GLY A 257 6.54 -3.77 19.23
CA GLY A 257 5.75 -3.85 20.45
C GLY A 257 4.36 -3.24 20.30
N TYR A 258 4.23 -2.13 19.56
CA TYR A 258 2.94 -1.53 19.24
C TYR A 258 2.03 -2.44 18.40
N ARG A 259 2.59 -3.18 17.43
CA ARG A 259 1.81 -4.13 16.61
C ARG A 259 1.40 -5.37 17.42
N TYR A 260 2.29 -5.92 18.25
CA TYR A 260 1.95 -7.03 19.14
C TYR A 260 0.89 -6.65 20.17
N ALA A 261 0.93 -5.43 20.71
CA ALA A 261 -0.12 -4.93 21.60
C ALA A 261 -1.49 -4.87 20.89
N ASN A 262 -1.52 -4.46 19.61
CA ASN A 262 -2.74 -4.47 18.81
C ASN A 262 -3.23 -5.88 18.47
N GLN A 263 -2.33 -6.82 18.15
CA GLN A 263 -2.71 -8.22 17.90
C GLN A 263 -3.28 -8.88 19.15
N VAL A 264 -2.63 -8.69 20.31
CA VAL A 264 -3.16 -9.18 21.60
C VAL A 264 -4.50 -8.53 21.89
N ALA A 265 -4.66 -7.22 21.63
CA ALA A 265 -5.94 -6.54 21.82
C ALA A 265 -7.04 -7.05 20.86
N ASP A 266 -6.70 -7.39 19.62
CA ASP A 266 -7.64 -7.94 18.63
C ASP A 266 -8.00 -9.40 18.92
N GLU A 267 -7.05 -10.22 19.36
CA GLU A 267 -7.31 -11.59 19.84
C GLU A 267 -8.16 -11.59 21.11
N VAL A 268 -7.84 -10.70 22.07
CA VAL A 268 -8.64 -10.46 23.28
C VAL A 268 -10.05 -10.01 22.89
N LYS A 269 -10.20 -9.02 22.01
CA LYS A 269 -11.52 -8.62 21.50
C LYS A 269 -12.26 -9.79 20.89
N ARG A 270 -11.61 -10.63 20.07
CA ARG A 270 -12.23 -11.82 19.45
C ARG A 270 -12.67 -12.86 20.49
N LEU A 271 -11.93 -12.98 21.60
CA LEU A 271 -12.27 -13.85 22.72
C LEU A 271 -13.43 -13.31 23.58
N PHE A 272 -13.61 -11.99 23.64
CA PHE A 272 -14.64 -11.34 24.47
C PHE A 272 -15.86 -10.80 23.69
N SER A 273 -15.87 -10.95 22.35
CA SER A 273 -17.01 -10.63 21.48
C SER A 273 -17.59 -11.87 20.77
N GLY A 274 -17.19 -13.06 21.22
CA GLY A 274 -17.84 -14.35 20.95
C GLY A 274 -18.69 -14.78 22.13
#